data_AF-A0A521PGS0-F1
#
_entry.id   AF-A0A521PGS0-F1
#
_cell.length_a   1.000
_cell.length_b   1.000
_cell.length_c   1.000
_cell.angle_alpha   90.00
_cell.angle_beta   90.00
_cell.angle_gamma   90.00
#
_symmetry.space_group_name_H-M   'P 1'
#
loop_
_entity.id
_entity.type
_entity.pdbx_description
1 polymer ?
#
loop_
_entity_poly.entity_id
_entity_poly.type
_entity_poly.pdbx_seq_one_letter_code
_entity_poly.pdbx_strand_id
1 'polypeptide(L)'
;MTQRSASRLGVFHCTLTGAVALGLLFLLCWFGVAVADIPASRRMLGFFTSQALEAPGAIGLGLVSAVVFGAVIGGLIAISFNALGMMLGATRKRPPQA
;
A
#
# COMPACT_ATOMS: atom_id res chain seq x y z
N MET A 1 -28.82 -4.21 -20.38
CA MET A 1 -29.13 -3.92 -18.96
C MET A 1 -27.82 -3.87 -18.19
N THR A 2 -27.22 -2.68 -18.07
CA THR A 2 -25.94 -2.51 -17.38
C THR A 2 -26.22 -2.27 -15.91
N GLN A 3 -26.35 -3.35 -15.12
CA GLN A 3 -26.38 -3.22 -13.67
C GLN A 3 -25.04 -2.60 -13.23
N ARG A 4 -25.05 -1.31 -12.88
CA ARG A 4 -24.03 -0.72 -12.02
C ARG A 4 -24.23 -1.33 -10.63
N SER A 5 -23.79 -2.58 -10.46
CA SER A 5 -23.44 -3.10 -9.14
C SER A 5 -22.48 -2.08 -8.54
N ALA A 6 -22.83 -1.50 -7.39
CA ALA A 6 -21.95 -0.63 -6.64
C ALA A 6 -20.64 -1.42 -6.42
N SER A 7 -19.64 -1.16 -7.26
CA SER A 7 -18.44 -1.97 -7.34
C SER A 7 -17.65 -1.70 -6.08
N ARG A 8 -17.82 -2.54 -5.05
CA ARG A 8 -17.00 -2.50 -3.85
C ARG A 8 -15.56 -2.57 -4.31
N LEU A 9 -14.74 -1.61 -3.87
CA LEU A 9 -13.34 -1.59 -4.24
C LEU A 9 -12.73 -2.90 -3.72
N GLY A 10 -12.17 -3.69 -4.62
CA GLY A 10 -11.63 -5.00 -4.31
C GLY A 10 -10.48 -4.85 -3.33
N VAL A 11 -10.75 -5.06 -2.04
CA VAL A 11 -9.78 -4.88 -0.95
C VAL A 11 -8.52 -5.68 -1.24
N PHE A 12 -8.67 -6.92 -1.72
CA PHE A 12 -7.56 -7.77 -2.15
C PHE A 12 -6.67 -7.12 -3.22
N HIS A 13 -7.25 -6.52 -4.26
CA HIS A 13 -6.47 -5.88 -5.32
C HIS A 13 -5.71 -4.65 -4.81
N CYS A 14 -6.33 -3.81 -3.98
CA CYS A 14 -5.66 -2.65 -3.37
C CYS A 14 -4.54 -3.06 -2.41
N THR A 15 -4.77 -4.11 -1.61
CA THR A 15 -3.77 -4.69 -0.71
C THR A 15 -2.57 -5.21 -1.53
N LEU A 16 -2.84 -5.97 -2.60
CA LEU A 16 -1.82 -6.53 -3.48
C LEU A 16 -1.03 -5.42 -4.22
N THR A 17 -1.72 -4.41 -4.75
CA THR A 17 -1.04 -3.29 -5.42
C THR A 17 -0.19 -2.47 -4.46
N GLY A 18 -0.66 -2.22 -3.24
CA GLY A 18 0.14 -1.57 -2.20
C GLY A 18 1.39 -2.37 -1.83
N ALA A 19 1.24 -3.69 -1.65
CA ALA A 19 2.34 -4.62 -1.36
C ALA A 19 3.39 -4.63 -2.49
N VAL A 20 2.94 -4.73 -3.74
CA VAL A 20 3.83 -4.77 -4.92
C VAL A 20 4.52 -3.41 -5.13
N ALA A 21 3.80 -2.30 -4.99
CA ALA A 21 4.36 -0.96 -5.16
C ALA A 21 5.47 -0.67 -4.14
N LEU A 22 5.24 -0.94 -2.85
CA LEU A 22 6.26 -0.74 -1.82
C LEU A 22 7.41 -1.74 -1.94
N GLY A 23 7.13 -3.00 -2.29
CA GLY A 23 8.19 -3.99 -2.55
C GLY A 23 9.10 -3.57 -3.70
N LEU A 24 8.54 -3.09 -4.82
CA LEU A 24 9.31 -2.56 -5.95
C LEU A 24 10.11 -1.31 -5.57
N LEU A 25 9.51 -0.40 -4.81
CA LEU A 25 10.19 0.81 -4.35
C LEU A 25 11.37 0.48 -3.43
N PHE A 26 11.20 -0.51 -2.53
CA PHE A 26 12.28 -1.01 -1.69
C PHE A 26 13.43 -1.58 -2.52
N LEU A 27 13.13 -2.43 -3.51
CA LEU A 27 14.14 -2.96 -4.42
C LEU A 27 14.84 -1.86 -5.20
N LEU A 28 14.11 -0.87 -5.71
CA LEU A 28 14.67 0.25 -6.44
C LEU A 28 15.60 1.10 -5.55
N CYS A 29 15.21 1.34 -4.30
CA CYS A 29 16.05 2.02 -3.31
C CYS A 29 17.31 1.20 -2.98
N TRP A 30 17.17 -0.13 -2.85
CA TRP A 30 18.30 -1.03 -2.64
C TRP A 30 19.31 -0.93 -3.78
N PHE A 31 18.84 -1.02 -5.03
CA PHE A 31 19.69 -0.83 -6.22
C PHE A 31 20.34 0.56 -6.25
N GLY A 32 19.61 1.61 -5.87
CA GLY A 32 20.14 2.98 -5.83
C GLY A 32 21.29 3.14 -4.82
N VAL A 33 21.21 2.50 -3.66
CA VAL A 33 22.33 2.48 -2.70
C VAL A 33 23.48 1.61 -3.23
N ALA A 34 23.18 0.43 -3.78
CA ALA A 34 24.19 -0.50 -4.27
C ALA A 34 25.04 0.07 -5.43
N VAL A 35 24.44 0.90 -6.28
CA VAL A 35 25.12 1.45 -7.48
C VAL A 35 25.80 2.80 -7.20
N ALA A 36 25.14 3.70 -6.50
CA ALA A 36 25.55 5.11 -6.41
C ALA A 36 25.59 5.66 -4.98
N ASP A 37 25.39 4.80 -3.98
CA ASP A 37 25.33 5.14 -2.55
C ASP A 37 24.47 6.37 -2.22
N ILE A 38 23.27 6.41 -2.80
CA ILE A 38 22.39 7.57 -2.69
C ILE A 38 21.90 7.70 -1.22
N PRO A 39 22.21 8.83 -0.52
CA PRO A 39 21.89 8.97 0.91
C PRO A 39 20.38 9.02 1.18
N ALA A 40 19.58 9.53 0.23
CA ALA A 40 18.12 9.51 0.33
C ALA A 40 17.58 8.07 0.35
N SER A 41 18.10 7.21 -0.52
CA SER A 41 17.73 5.80 -0.60
C SER A 41 18.11 5.07 0.69
N ARG A 42 19.31 5.33 1.23
CA ARG A 42 19.79 4.73 2.48
C ARG A 42 18.90 5.06 3.68
N ARG A 43 18.38 6.30 3.77
CA ARG A 43 17.39 6.69 4.80
C ARG A 43 16.06 5.99 4.61
N MET A 44 15.59 5.86 3.37
CA MET A 44 14.33 5.19 3.06
C MET A 44 14.37 3.71 3.46
N LEU A 45 15.49 3.03 3.15
CA LEU A 45 15.77 1.66 3.59
C LEU A 45 15.75 1.52 5.12
N GLY A 46 16.26 2.52 5.85
CA GLY A 46 16.25 2.56 7.32
C GLY A 46 14.87 2.53 7.97
N PHE A 47 13.80 2.88 7.26
CA PHE A 47 12.42 2.73 7.78
C PHE A 47 11.94 1.27 7.76
N PHE A 48 12.49 0.45 6.86
CA PHE A 48 12.07 -0.94 6.66
C PHE A 48 13.03 -1.94 7.31
N THR A 49 14.30 -1.57 7.48
CA THR A 49 15.28 -2.42 8.15
C THR A 49 16.15 -1.62 9.11
N SER A 50 16.26 -2.11 10.34
CA SER A 50 17.18 -1.59 11.36
C SER A 50 18.55 -2.29 11.31
N GLN A 51 18.72 -3.29 10.44
CA GLN A 51 19.97 -4.01 10.27
C GLN A 51 20.92 -3.19 9.39
N ALA A 52 22.23 -3.33 9.63
CA ALA A 52 23.23 -2.80 8.71
C ALA A 52 22.95 -3.33 7.30
N LEU A 53 22.94 -2.45 6.29
CA LEU A 53 22.65 -2.84 4.90
C LEU A 53 23.61 -3.91 4.36
N GLU A 54 24.79 -4.05 4.96
CA GLU A 54 25.78 -5.06 4.57
C GLU A 54 25.46 -6.46 5.12
N ALA A 55 24.48 -6.59 6.04
CA ALA A 55 24.09 -7.88 6.58
C ALA A 55 23.28 -8.67 5.52
N PRO A 56 23.61 -9.95 5.25
CA PRO A 56 22.92 -10.75 4.24
C PRO A 56 21.42 -10.99 4.54
N GLY A 57 20.99 -10.79 5.79
CA GLY A 57 19.57 -10.84 6.19
C GLY A 57 18.78 -9.54 6.00
N ALA A 58 19.46 -8.41 5.75
CA ALA A 58 18.81 -7.09 5.73
C ALA A 58 17.84 -6.92 4.55
N ILE A 59 18.13 -7.54 3.41
CA ILE A 59 17.27 -7.52 2.21
C ILE A 59 15.98 -8.29 2.49
N GLY A 60 16.09 -9.50 3.06
CA GLY A 60 14.94 -10.35 3.33
C GLY A 60 13.98 -9.70 4.32
N LEU A 61 14.50 -9.22 5.45
CA LEU A 61 13.69 -8.58 6.49
C LEU A 61 13.10 -7.24 6.02
N GLY A 62 13.89 -6.45 5.30
CA GLY A 62 13.44 -5.19 4.71
C GLY A 62 12.35 -5.40 3.65
N LEU A 63 12.50 -6.38 2.77
CA LEU A 63 11.50 -6.69 1.74
C LEU A 63 10.19 -7.20 2.38
N VAL A 64 10.26 -8.09 3.36
CA VAL A 64 9.07 -8.60 4.07
C VAL A 64 8.33 -7.46 4.76
N SER A 65 9.04 -6.58 5.48
CA SER A 65 8.41 -5.44 6.14
C SER A 65 7.78 -4.46 5.14
N ALA A 66 8.44 -4.17 4.01
CA ALA A 66 7.91 -3.30 2.96
C ALA A 66 6.63 -3.87 2.32
N VAL A 67 6.61 -5.18 2.06
CA VAL A 67 5.44 -5.89 1.53
C VAL A 67 4.28 -5.87 2.53
N VAL A 68 4.55 -6.16 3.81
CA VAL A 68 3.53 -6.13 4.87
C VAL A 68 2.97 -4.71 5.05
N PHE A 69 3.84 -3.70 5.09
CA PHE A 69 3.43 -2.30 5.25
C PHE A 69 2.60 -1.83 4.04
N GLY A 70 3.04 -2.19 2.82
CA GLY A 70 2.30 -1.90 1.59
C GLY A 70 0.94 -2.58 1.54
N ALA A 71 0.85 -3.84 2.00
CA ALA A 71 -0.40 -4.55 2.14
C ALA A 71 -1.35 -3.83 3.12
N VAL A 72 -0.86 -3.48 4.31
CA VAL A 72 -1.66 -2.78 5.33
C VAL A 72 -2.20 -1.46 4.80
N ILE A 73 -1.35 -0.63 4.17
CA ILE A 73 -1.77 0.65 3.59
C ILE A 73 -2.81 0.44 2.48
N GLY A 74 -2.55 -0.49 1.56
CA GLY A 74 -3.48 -0.79 0.46
C GLY A 74 -4.85 -1.27 0.97
N GLY A 75 -4.85 -2.12 1.99
CA GLY A 75 -6.08 -2.55 2.67
C GLY A 75 -6.80 -1.40 3.37
N LEU A 76 -6.07 -0.54 4.08
CA LEU A 76 -6.62 0.62 4.80
C LEU A 76 -7.30 1.60 3.83
N ILE A 77 -6.66 1.86 2.67
CA ILE A 77 -7.23 2.69 1.60
C ILE A 77 -8.53 2.08 1.12
N ALA A 78 -8.56 0.79 0.79
CA ALA A 78 -9.76 0.14 0.28
C ALA A 78 -10.91 0.12 1.29
N ILE A 79 -10.62 -0.13 2.57
CA ILE A 79 -11.60 -0.05 3.66
C ILE A 79 -12.16 1.37 3.76
N SER A 80 -11.29 2.38 3.73
CA SER A 80 -11.68 3.79 3.80
C SER A 80 -12.58 4.20 2.63
N PHE A 81 -12.23 3.82 1.40
CA PHE A 81 -13.05 4.06 0.20
C PHE A 81 -14.42 3.38 0.30
N ASN A 82 -14.45 2.13 0.77
CA ASN A 82 -15.72 1.41 0.95
C ASN A 82 -16.58 2.03 2.07
N ALA A 83 -15.97 2.51 3.16
CA ALA A 83 -16.68 3.19 4.26
C ALA A 83 -17.25 4.55 3.82
N LEU A 84 -16.46 5.35 3.10
CA LEU A 84 -16.90 6.62 2.51
C LEU A 84 -18.06 6.40 1.50
N GLY A 85 -17.93 5.41 0.63
CA GLY A 85 -19.01 5.05 -0.30
C GLY A 85 -20.30 4.64 0.41
N MET A 86 -20.19 3.94 1.54
CA MET A 86 -21.34 3.58 2.37
C MET A 86 -21.99 4.80 3.03
N MET A 87 -21.21 5.71 3.60
CA MET A 87 -21.72 6.95 4.22
C MET A 87 -22.39 7.86 3.18
N LEU A 88 -21.78 8.07 2.02
CA LEU A 88 -22.35 8.86 0.93
C LEU A 88 -23.60 8.20 0.31
N GLY A 89 -23.66 6.87 0.31
CA GLY A 89 -24.87 6.13 -0.09
C GLY A 89 -26.01 6.24 0.93
N ALA A 90 -25.68 6.28 2.22
CA ALA A 90 -26.64 6.42 3.31
C ALA A 90 -27.29 7.82 3.31
N THR A 91 -26.54 8.87 2.99
CA THR A 91 -27.08 10.24 2.87
C THR A 91 -27.94 10.44 1.62
N ARG A 92 -27.81 9.60 0.59
CA ARG A 92 -28.62 9.66 -0.64
C ARG A 92 -30.04 9.10 -0.49
N LYS A 93 -30.34 8.36 0.59
CA LYS A 93 -31.70 7.88 0.88
C LYS A 93 -32.50 8.89 1.70
N ARG A 94 -32.92 10.00 1.08
CA ARG A 94 -34.08 10.75 1.56
C ARG A 94 -34.82 11.43 0.41
N PRO A 95 -35.72 10.73 -0.30
CA PRO A 95 -36.88 11.43 -0.85
C PRO A 95 -37.78 11.80 0.35
N PRO A 96 -38.10 13.08 0.60
CA PRO A 96 -39.34 13.39 1.28
C PRO A 96 -40.46 12.84 0.39
N GLN A 97 -41.21 11.86 0.91
CA GLN A 97 -42.51 11.55 0.34
C GLN A 97 -43.45 12.68 0.77
N ALA A 98 -43.76 13.56 -0.16
CA ALA A 98 -44.85 14.51 -0.10
C ALA A 98 -45.32 14.78 -1.53
#